data_AF-A0A3D0ZD81-F1
#
_entry.id   AF-A0A3D0ZD81-F1
#
_cell.length_a   1.000
_cell.length_b   1.000
_cell.length_c   1.000
_cell.angle_alpha   90.00
_cell.angle_beta   90.00
_cell.angle_gamma   90.00
#
_symmetry.space_group_name_H-M   'P 1'
#
loop_
_entity.id
_entity.type
_entity.pdbx_description
1 polymer ?
#
loop_
_entity_poly.entity_id
_entity_poly.type
_entity_poly.pdbx_seq_one_letter_code
_entity_poly.pdbx_strand_id
1 'polypeptide(L)' 'MAKTAIDNLGWLVNLILTIFFDPLIQGINRILRDKVIIGILWIITGGLFGIGWLIDIVTMLTQKDITFLA' A
#
# COMPACT_ATOMS: atom_id res chain seq x y z
N MET A 1 1.83 -13.19 8.47
CA MET A 1 1.42 -11.79 8.65
C MET A 1 2.61 -11.02 9.22
N ALA A 2 3.63 -10.77 8.40
CA ALA A 2 4.83 -10.06 8.84
C ALA A 2 4.57 -8.55 8.76
N LYS A 3 4.64 -7.85 9.90
CA LYS A 3 4.67 -6.39 9.93
C LYS A 3 5.98 -5.92 9.29
N THR A 4 5.88 -5.14 8.22
CA THR A 4 7.06 -4.50 7.62
C THR A 4 7.44 -3.27 8.43
N ALA A 5 8.63 -2.72 8.20
CA ALA A 5 9.06 -1.47 8.82
C ALA A 5 8.08 -0.31 8.54
N ILE A 6 7.32 -0.38 7.45
CA ILE A 6 6.31 0.61 7.07
C ILE A 6 5.10 0.52 8.01
N ASP A 7 4.67 -0.67 8.42
CA ASP A 7 3.53 -0.83 9.34
C ASP A 7 3.85 -0.42 10.79
N ASN A 8 5.14 -0.22 11.10
CA ASN A 8 5.58 0.29 12.41
C ASN A 8 5.68 1.83 12.44
N LEU A 9 5.52 2.50 11.29
CA LEU A 9 5.37 3.95 11.24
C LEU A 9 3.98 4.38 11.72
N GLY A 10 3.89 5.60 12.27
CA GLY A 10 2.61 6.15 12.71
C GLY A 10 1.61 6.25 11.56
N TRP A 11 0.32 6.05 11.85
CA TRP A 11 -0.75 6.02 10.85
C TRP A 11 -0.78 7.27 9.94
N LEU A 12 -0.43 8.45 10.48
CA LEU A 12 -0.32 9.70 9.71
C LEU A 12 0.81 9.66 8.69
N VAL A 13 1.97 9.11 9.05
CA VAL A 13 3.12 9.02 8.15
C VAL A 13 2.79 8.07 7.01
N ASN A 14 2.18 6.94 7.34
CA ASN A 14 1.72 5.99 6.34
C ASN A 14 0.68 6.63 5.42
N LEU A 15 -0.23 7.46 5.93
CA LEU A 15 -1.22 8.16 5.12
C LEU A 15 -0.59 9.16 4.15
N ILE A 16 0.43 9.89 4.58
CA ILE A 16 1.18 10.80 3.72
C ILE A 16 1.92 10.02 2.62
N LEU A 17 2.53 8.87 2.97
CA LEU A 17 3.23 8.01 2.01
C LEU A 17 2.27 7.42 0.96
N THR A 18 1.09 6.98 1.38
CA THR A 18 0.00 6.52 0.51
C THR A 18 -0.48 7.65 -0.41
N ILE A 19 -0.60 8.89 0.07
CA ILE A 19 -1.07 10.01 -0.77
C ILE A 19 -0.05 10.41 -1.85
N PHE A 20 1.25 10.45 -1.53
CA PHE A 20 2.27 10.98 -2.45
C PHE A 20 2.98 9.92 -3.30
N PHE A 21 3.11 8.69 -2.82
CA PHE A 21 3.98 7.67 -3.42
C PHE A 21 3.31 6.29 -3.49
N ASP A 22 1.97 6.28 -3.58
CA ASP A 22 1.13 5.08 -3.59
C ASP A 22 1.66 3.94 -4.48
N PRO A 23 1.87 4.14 -5.79
CA PRO A 23 2.08 3.01 -6.69
C PRO A 23 3.37 2.25 -6.40
N LEU A 24 4.40 2.99 -5.98
CA LEU A 24 5.74 2.48 -5.78
C LEU A 24 5.89 1.86 -4.39
N ILE A 25 5.51 2.60 -3.34
CA ILE A 25 5.69 2.16 -1.95
C ILE A 25 4.80 0.97 -1.65
N GLN A 26 3.55 1.03 -2.11
CA GLN A 26 2.56 0.01 -1.81
C GLN A 26 2.74 -1.24 -2.70
N GLY A 27 3.34 -1.10 -3.88
CA GLY A 27 3.79 -2.22 -4.69
C GLY A 27 4.94 -2.99 -4.03
N ILE A 28 5.96 -2.29 -3.56
CA ILE A 28 7.11 -2.88 -2.83
C ILE A 28 6.62 -3.54 -1.54
N ASN A 29 5.71 -2.91 -0.81
CA ASN A 29 5.14 -3.46 0.42
C ASN A 29 4.42 -4.81 0.20
N ARG A 30 3.79 -5.01 -0.97
CA ARG A 30 3.18 -6.30 -1.37
C ARG A 30 4.24 -7.35 -1.74
N ILE A 31 5.33 -6.94 -2.39
CA ILE A 31 6.46 -7.82 -2.71
C ILE A 31 7.15 -8.31 -1.43
N LEU A 32 7.33 -7.45 -0.43
CA LEU A 32 7.91 -7.79 0.87
C LEU A 32 7.02 -8.74 1.72
N ARG A 33 5.76 -8.93 1.33
CA ARG A 33 4.79 -9.83 1.98
C ARG A 33 4.48 -11.06 1.13
N ASP A 34 5.46 -11.55 0.39
CA ASP A 34 5.37 -12.75 -0.46
C ASP A 34 4.32 -12.69 -1.59
N LYS A 35 3.65 -11.55 -1.80
CA LYS A 35 2.70 -11.30 -2.89
C LYS A 35 3.36 -10.58 -4.06
N VAL A 36 4.42 -11.21 -4.58
CA VAL A 36 5.27 -10.67 -5.65
C VAL A 36 4.48 -10.36 -6.93
N ILE A 37 3.58 -11.25 -7.34
CA ILE A 37 2.79 -11.10 -8.58
C ILE A 37 1.89 -9.87 -8.52
N ILE A 38 1.21 -9.67 -7.39
CA ILE A 38 0.26 -8.56 -7.19
C ILE A 38 1.03 -7.25 -7.03
N GLY A 39 2.17 -7.26 -6.32
CA GLY A 39 3.02 -6.09 -6.17
C GLY A 39 3.64 -5.62 -7.50
N ILE A 40 4.11 -6.55 -8.33
CA ILE A 40 4.61 -6.24 -9.68
C ILE A 40 3.50 -5.70 -10.56
N LEU A 41 2.31 -6.31 -10.54
CA LEU A 41 1.16 -5.82 -11.31
C LEU A 41 0.79 -4.39 -10.87
N TRP A 42 0.84 -4.08 -9.57
CA TRP A 42 0.56 -2.75 -9.04
C TRP A 42 1.56 -1.69 -9.50
N ILE A 43 2.86 -2.01 -9.52
CA ILE A 43 3.92 -1.11 -9.99
C ILE A 43 3.83 -0.90 -11.50
N ILE A 44 3.64 -1.99 -12.27
CA ILE A 44 3.56 -1.94 -13.74
C ILE A 44 2.32 -1.16 -14.20
N THR A 45 1.23 -1.25 -13.45
CA THR A 45 0.01 -0.50 -13.76
C THR A 45 -0.05 0.88 -13.12
N GLY A 46 0.95 1.25 -12.32
CA GLY A 46 1.00 2.54 -11.64
C GLY A 46 -0.15 2.76 -10.67
N GLY A 47 -0.66 1.71 -10.02
CA GLY A 47 -1.88 1.76 -9.19
C GLY A 47 -3.14 1.85 -10.05
N LEU A 48 -3.36 0.88 -10.96
CA LEU A 48 -4.45 0.76 -11.94
C LEU A 48 -5.48 1.92 -11.95
N PHE A 49 -5.14 3.01 -12.64
CA PHE A 49 -6.04 4.13 -12.99
C PHE A 49 -6.63 4.97 -11.84
N GLY A 50 -6.03 4.98 -10.65
CA GLY A 50 -6.46 5.83 -9.52
C GLY A 50 -7.58 5.23 -8.66
N ILE A 51 -8.12 4.07 -9.05
CA ILE A 51 -9.05 3.27 -8.22
C ILE A 51 -8.29 2.68 -7.03
N GLY A 52 -7.05 2.24 -7.24
CA GLY A 52 -6.18 1.75 -6.17
C GLY A 52 -5.99 2.77 -5.06
N TRP A 53 -5.72 4.01 -5.44
CA TRP A 53 -5.53 5.13 -4.52
C TRP A 53 -6.78 5.40 -3.66
N LEU A 54 -7.97 5.36 -4.26
CA LEU A 54 -9.25 5.52 -3.55
C LEU A 54 -9.48 4.39 -2.54
N ILE A 55 -9.23 3.15 -2.93
CA ILE A 55 -9.43 1.98 -2.07
C ILE A 55 -8.47 2.04 -0.87
N ASP A 56 -7.21 2.41 -1.10
CA ASP A 56 -6.23 2.49 -0.01
C ASP A 56 -6.50 3.65 0.94
N ILE A 57 -6.94 4.81 0.46
CA ILE A 57 -7.37 5.92 1.34
C ILE A 57 -8.56 5.49 2.22
N VAL A 58 -9.58 4.84 1.65
CA VAL A 58 -10.75 4.37 2.41
C VAL A 58 -10.36 3.30 3.45
N THR A 59 -9.49 2.38 3.05
CA THR A 59 -8.98 1.32 3.94
C THR A 59 -8.19 1.92 5.10
N MET A 60 -7.37 2.92 4.82
CA MET A 60 -6.55 3.60 5.82
C MET A 60 -7.38 4.42 6.81
N LEU A 61 -8.49 5.02 6.37
CA LEU A 61 -9.42 5.70 7.27
C LEU A 61 -10.20 4.72 8.15
N THR A 62 -10.50 3.53 7.62
CA THR A 62 -11.35 2.54 8.31
C THR A 62 -10.56 1.63 9.24
N GLN A 63 -9.43 1.10 8.76
CA GLN A 63 -8.60 0.13 9.48
C GLN A 63 -7.33 0.74 10.08
N LYS A 64 -6.93 1.96 9.67
CA LYS A 64 -5.65 2.59 10.04
C LYS A 64 -4.42 1.75 9.70
N ASP A 65 -4.59 0.77 8.82
CA ASP A 65 -3.56 -0.14 8.34
C ASP A 65 -3.47 -0.07 6.81
N ILE A 66 -2.25 -0.23 6.30
CA ILE A 66 -1.90 -0.14 4.86
C ILE A 66 -2.06 -1.50 4.15
N THR A 67 -2.77 -2.46 4.77
CA THR A 67 -2.49 -3.90 4.60
C THR A 67 -3.76 -4.71 4.34
N PHE A 68 -4.56 -4.34 3.35
CA PHE A 68 -5.72 -5.17 2.97
C PHE A 68 -5.49 -6.03 1.71
N LEU A 69 -4.62 -5.58 0.79
CA LEU A 69 -4.31 -6.32 -0.45
C LEU A 69 -3.05 -7.19 -0.36
N ALA A 70 -2.43 -7.24 0.83
CA ALA A 70 -1.30 -8.12 1.12
C ALA A 70 -1.74 -9.45 1.74
#